data_AF-A0A218WX07-F1
#
_entry.id   AF-A0A218WX07-F1
#
_cell.length_a   1.000
_cell.length_b   1.000
_cell.length_c   1.000
_cell.angle_alpha   90.00
_cell.angle_beta   90.00
_cell.angle_gamma   90.00
#
_symmetry.space_group_name_H-M   'P 1'
#
loop_
_entity.id
_entity.type
_entity.pdbx_description
1 polymer ?
#
loop_
_entity_poly.entity_id
_entity_poly.type
_entity_poly.pdbx_seq_one_letter_code
_entity_poly.pdbx_strand_id
1 'polypeptide(L)'
;MGLGPTEDQRFGLGPGGDLTMELGSTEDQRLGLGHVGDLLMGLGPTGDQRLGLGPVGDLTMGLGPTEDQRLGLDHVGDLLMGLGPTEDQRLGLGPGGDLTMRLGPGGDLTMGFDLTEDQRLGLGPVGDLTMGLGLTVDESLGLGPVGDLTMGLGPTEDQRLGLGPVGELTMRLGPTEDQSLGLGPVGDLTMGLDPTEDQRLGLGPREI
;
A
#
# COMPACT_ATOMS: atom_id res chain seq x y z
N MET A 1 -17.07 12.89 13.47
CA MET A 1 -17.46 12.24 14.75
C MET A 1 -16.17 11.78 15.43
N GLY A 2 -16.04 11.93 16.76
CA GLY A 2 -14.83 11.55 17.50
C GLY A 2 -15.14 10.64 18.69
N LEU A 3 -14.45 9.50 18.82
CA LEU A 3 -14.57 8.59 19.97
C LEU A 3 -13.24 8.52 20.73
N GLY A 4 -13.32 8.52 22.07
CA GLY A 4 -12.17 8.39 22.97
C GLY A 4 -11.66 6.94 23.09
N PRO A 5 -10.63 6.69 23.91
CA PRO A 5 -10.01 5.38 24.03
C PRO A 5 -10.95 4.34 24.66
N THR A 6 -10.90 3.11 24.15
CA THR A 6 -11.77 1.99 24.57
C THR A 6 -11.04 0.65 24.40
N GLU A 7 -11.60 -0.44 24.93
CA GLU A 7 -11.10 -1.79 24.65
C GLU A 7 -11.52 -2.22 23.22
N ASP A 8 -12.81 -2.14 22.90
CA ASP A 8 -13.40 -2.54 21.61
C ASP A 8 -14.17 -1.39 20.94
N GLN A 9 -13.91 -1.14 19.65
CA GLN A 9 -14.71 -0.26 18.80
C GLN A 9 -15.21 -1.01 17.57
N ARG A 10 -16.54 -1.07 17.41
CA ARG A 10 -17.17 -1.66 16.22
C ARG A 10 -18.15 -0.68 15.61
N PHE A 11 -17.96 -0.34 14.35
CA PHE A 11 -18.77 0.65 13.66
C PHE A 11 -19.18 0.17 12.26
N GLY A 12 -20.47 0.34 11.95
CA GLY A 12 -21.06 -0.06 10.67
C GLY A 12 -21.97 1.04 10.15
N LEU A 13 -21.68 1.62 8.99
CA LEU A 13 -22.57 2.60 8.35
C LEU A 13 -23.03 2.11 6.98
N GLY A 14 -24.31 2.36 6.71
CA GLY A 14 -24.88 2.20 5.37
C GLY A 14 -24.49 3.35 4.43
N PRO A 15 -25.13 3.44 3.25
CA PRO A 15 -24.85 4.48 2.27
C PRO A 15 -24.98 5.90 2.86
N GLY A 16 -23.98 6.74 2.65
CA GLY A 16 -23.92 8.10 3.17
C GLY A 16 -23.30 9.07 2.17
N GLY A 17 -23.48 10.38 2.42
CA GLY A 17 -22.71 11.42 1.74
C GLY A 17 -21.31 11.53 2.33
N ASP A 18 -20.78 12.74 2.42
CA ASP A 18 -19.40 12.95 2.90
C ASP A 18 -19.28 12.71 4.40
N LEU A 19 -18.19 12.07 4.81
CA LEU A 19 -17.94 11.64 6.17
C LEU A 19 -16.57 12.10 6.67
N THR A 20 -16.52 12.52 7.93
CA THR A 20 -15.28 12.80 8.64
C THR A 20 -15.28 12.12 10.00
N MET A 21 -14.27 11.29 10.25
CA MET A 21 -14.16 10.49 11.49
C MET A 21 -12.75 10.52 12.05
N GLU A 22 -12.67 10.57 13.39
CA GLU A 22 -11.42 10.43 14.12
C GLU A 22 -11.65 9.48 15.29
N LEU A 23 -10.88 8.38 15.36
CA LEU A 23 -10.98 7.40 16.44
C LEU A 23 -9.70 7.43 17.26
N GLY A 24 -9.85 7.44 18.58
CA GLY A 24 -8.74 7.36 19.53
C GLY A 24 -8.12 5.95 19.60
N SER A 25 -7.21 5.76 20.55
CA SER A 25 -6.52 4.48 20.74
C SER A 25 -7.46 3.39 21.26
N THR A 26 -7.35 2.16 20.73
CA THR A 26 -8.16 1.01 21.17
C THR A 26 -7.38 -0.29 21.11
N GLU A 27 -7.79 -1.34 21.81
CA GLU A 27 -7.20 -2.67 21.62
C GLU A 27 -7.70 -3.28 20.30
N ASP A 28 -9.02 -3.31 20.12
CA ASP A 28 -9.68 -3.86 18.92
C ASP A 28 -10.51 -2.80 18.20
N GLN A 29 -10.21 -2.54 16.93
CA GLN A 29 -10.99 -1.64 16.07
C GLN A 29 -11.53 -2.35 14.83
N ARG A 30 -12.84 -2.27 14.61
CA ARG A 30 -13.51 -2.82 13.42
C ARG A 30 -14.48 -1.84 12.80
N LEU A 31 -14.27 -1.49 11.54
CA LEU A 31 -15.09 -0.53 10.84
C LEU A 31 -15.51 -1.07 9.46
N GLY A 32 -16.82 -1.01 9.19
CA GLY A 32 -17.43 -1.39 7.93
C GLY A 32 -18.27 -0.25 7.37
N LEU A 33 -17.89 0.33 6.23
CA LEU A 33 -18.71 1.36 5.57
C LEU A 33 -19.24 0.83 4.25
N GLY A 34 -20.50 1.12 3.96
CA GLY A 34 -21.08 0.94 2.64
C GLY A 34 -20.59 2.01 1.67
N HIS A 35 -21.46 2.42 0.74
CA HIS A 35 -21.15 3.50 -0.18
C HIS A 35 -21.00 4.84 0.55
N VAL A 36 -19.89 5.53 0.35
CA VAL A 36 -19.63 6.87 0.90
C VAL A 36 -19.33 7.81 -0.26
N GLY A 37 -19.69 9.09 -0.13
CA GLY A 37 -19.15 10.16 -0.98
C GLY A 37 -17.67 10.33 -0.68
N ASP A 38 -17.28 11.47 -0.12
CA ASP A 38 -15.89 11.68 0.29
C ASP A 38 -15.66 11.29 1.75
N LEU A 39 -14.50 10.73 2.06
CA LEU A 39 -14.15 10.24 3.38
C LEU A 39 -12.80 10.76 3.85
N LEU A 40 -12.81 11.50 4.97
CA LEU A 40 -11.63 11.85 5.74
C LEU A 40 -11.61 11.03 7.05
N MET A 41 -10.55 10.27 7.27
CA MET A 41 -10.44 9.41 8.46
C MET A 41 -9.06 9.49 9.13
N GLY A 42 -9.04 9.60 10.45
CA GLY A 42 -7.85 9.43 11.28
C GLY A 42 -8.08 8.38 12.35
N LEU A 43 -7.22 7.35 12.44
CA LEU A 43 -7.32 6.29 13.44
C LEU A 43 -6.07 6.30 14.31
N GLY A 44 -6.26 6.32 15.62
CA GLY A 44 -5.19 6.28 16.61
C GLY A 44 -4.49 4.93 16.70
N PRO A 45 -3.49 4.81 17.60
CA PRO A 45 -2.78 3.57 17.84
C PRO A 45 -3.72 2.44 18.27
N THR A 46 -3.60 1.28 17.64
CA THR A 46 -4.50 0.14 17.88
C THR A 46 -3.72 -1.17 18.01
N GLY A 47 -4.22 -2.16 18.76
CA GLY A 47 -3.67 -3.53 18.70
C GLY A 47 -4.07 -4.20 17.38
N ASP A 48 -5.37 -4.48 17.24
CA ASP A 48 -5.98 -5.11 16.08
C ASP A 48 -6.91 -4.15 15.32
N GLN A 49 -6.58 -3.84 14.07
CA GLN A 49 -7.37 -2.95 13.22
C GLN A 49 -7.92 -3.67 11.98
N ARG A 50 -9.23 -3.61 11.78
CA ARG A 50 -9.91 -4.16 10.59
C ARG A 50 -10.87 -3.17 9.95
N LEU A 51 -10.59 -2.80 8.71
CA LEU A 51 -11.42 -1.90 7.92
C LEU A 51 -11.89 -2.57 6.64
N GLY A 52 -13.18 -2.46 6.37
CA GLY A 52 -13.80 -2.83 5.08
C GLY A 52 -14.64 -1.68 4.58
N LEU A 53 -14.24 -1.05 3.47
CA LEU A 53 -14.99 0.05 2.87
C LEU A 53 -15.53 -0.41 1.51
N GLY A 54 -16.82 -0.19 1.31
CA GLY A 54 -17.45 -0.28 -0.02
C GLY A 54 -17.00 0.88 -0.91
N PRO A 55 -17.76 1.19 -1.97
CA PRO A 55 -17.39 2.25 -2.91
C PRO A 55 -17.32 3.63 -2.25
N VAL A 56 -16.16 4.28 -2.34
CA VAL A 56 -15.90 5.66 -1.86
C VAL A 56 -15.64 6.55 -3.08
N GLY A 57 -16.05 7.82 -3.01
CA GLY A 57 -15.54 8.89 -3.86
C GLY A 57 -14.06 9.12 -3.55
N ASP A 58 -13.72 10.22 -2.88
CA ASP A 58 -12.32 10.45 -2.49
C ASP A 58 -12.05 10.01 -1.05
N LEU A 59 -10.92 9.33 -0.84
CA LEU A 59 -10.50 8.83 0.47
C LEU A 59 -9.16 9.44 0.89
N THR A 60 -9.19 10.17 2.01
CA THR A 60 -7.98 10.57 2.73
C THR A 60 -7.95 9.91 4.11
N MET A 61 -6.91 9.11 4.37
CA MET A 61 -6.82 8.30 5.58
C MET A 61 -5.44 8.37 6.24
N GLY A 62 -5.41 8.52 7.57
CA GLY A 62 -4.22 8.36 8.40
C GLY A 62 -4.43 7.30 9.47
N LEU A 63 -3.61 6.26 9.48
CA LEU A 63 -3.65 5.18 10.48
C LEU A 63 -2.42 5.26 11.37
N GLY A 64 -2.63 5.22 12.68
CA GLY A 64 -1.58 5.20 13.69
C GLY A 64 -0.80 3.87 13.71
N PRO A 65 0.15 3.74 14.65
CA PRO A 65 0.86 2.48 14.86
C PRO A 65 -0.10 1.34 15.21
N THR A 66 0.13 0.15 14.64
CA THR A 66 -0.73 -1.02 14.85
C THR A 66 0.10 -2.29 15.06
N GLU A 67 -0.40 -3.29 15.77
CA GLU A 67 0.21 -4.63 15.75
C GLU A 67 -0.29 -5.36 14.49
N ASP A 68 -1.60 -5.56 14.39
CA ASP A 68 -2.27 -6.25 13.28
C ASP A 68 -3.20 -5.30 12.50
N GLN A 69 -2.94 -5.10 11.20
CA GLN A 69 -3.78 -4.27 10.34
C GLN A 69 -4.32 -5.01 9.12
N ARG A 70 -5.64 -4.93 8.91
CA ARG A 70 -6.32 -5.42 7.70
C ARG A 70 -7.21 -4.36 7.09
N LEU A 71 -6.97 -4.02 5.84
CA LEU A 71 -7.76 -3.07 5.06
C LEU A 71 -8.26 -3.73 3.77
N GLY A 72 -9.56 -3.63 3.51
CA GLY A 72 -10.18 -3.95 2.23
C GLY A 72 -10.96 -2.76 1.70
N LEU A 73 -10.65 -2.30 0.48
CA LEU A 73 -11.40 -1.25 -0.22
C LEU A 73 -11.91 -1.81 -1.55
N ASP A 74 -13.21 -1.63 -1.85
CA ASP A 74 -13.79 -2.15 -3.09
C ASP A 74 -13.52 -1.24 -4.30
N HIS A 75 -13.95 0.02 -4.25
CA HIS A 75 -13.72 1.02 -5.29
C HIS A 75 -13.48 2.37 -4.62
N VAL A 76 -12.47 3.09 -5.09
CA VAL A 76 -12.15 4.44 -4.61
C VAL A 76 -11.94 5.33 -5.83
N GLY A 77 -12.42 6.56 -5.80
CA GLY A 77 -12.00 7.62 -6.72
C GLY A 77 -10.51 7.90 -6.51
N ASP A 78 -10.16 8.91 -5.73
CA ASP A 78 -8.76 9.16 -5.37
C ASP A 78 -8.43 8.72 -3.95
N LEU A 79 -7.27 8.07 -3.77
CA LEU A 79 -6.79 7.58 -2.49
C LEU A 79 -5.50 8.26 -2.05
N LEU A 80 -5.56 8.93 -0.90
CA LEU A 80 -4.39 9.38 -0.16
C LEU A 80 -4.33 8.71 1.21
N MET A 81 -3.28 7.93 1.45
CA MET A 81 -3.17 7.15 2.68
C MET A 81 -1.78 7.23 3.34
N GLY A 82 -1.77 7.46 4.64
CA GLY A 82 -0.58 7.39 5.49
C GLY A 82 -0.76 6.33 6.56
N LEU A 83 0.16 5.37 6.62
CA LEU A 83 0.13 4.25 7.56
C LEU A 83 1.32 4.33 8.51
N GLY A 84 1.04 4.27 9.80
CA GLY A 84 2.04 4.19 10.86
C GLY A 84 2.80 2.87 10.85
N PRO A 85 3.77 2.72 11.78
CA PRO A 85 4.49 1.47 11.95
C PRO A 85 3.54 0.31 12.25
N THR A 86 3.71 -0.82 11.57
CA THR A 86 2.82 -1.99 11.75
C THR A 86 3.61 -3.29 11.76
N GLU A 87 3.33 -4.19 12.69
CA GLU A 87 3.99 -5.51 12.71
C GLU A 87 3.49 -6.37 11.55
N ASP A 88 2.17 -6.61 11.49
CA ASP A 88 1.53 -7.44 10.46
C ASP A 88 0.49 -6.65 9.69
N GLN A 89 0.69 -6.46 8.39
CA GLN A 89 -0.17 -5.63 7.58
C GLN A 89 -0.67 -6.32 6.30
N ARG A 90 -1.98 -6.24 6.08
CA ARG A 90 -2.65 -6.74 4.87
C ARG A 90 -3.55 -5.68 4.24
N LEU A 91 -3.26 -5.32 2.99
CA LEU A 91 -4.08 -4.39 2.20
C LEU A 91 -4.60 -5.08 0.93
N GLY A 92 -5.89 -4.91 0.66
CA GLY A 92 -6.49 -5.26 -0.63
C GLY A 92 -7.30 -4.09 -1.14
N LEU A 93 -6.92 -3.55 -2.29
CA LEU A 93 -7.66 -2.46 -2.93
C LEU A 93 -8.15 -2.92 -4.29
N GLY A 94 -9.44 -2.78 -4.51
CA GLY A 94 -10.04 -2.90 -5.83
C GLY A 94 -9.75 -1.67 -6.70
N PRO A 95 -10.43 -1.57 -7.86
CA PRO A 95 -10.10 -0.56 -8.85
C PRO A 95 -10.32 0.88 -8.37
N GLY A 96 -9.53 1.82 -8.88
CA GLY A 96 -9.72 3.23 -8.55
C GLY A 96 -9.07 4.21 -9.53
N GLY A 97 -9.09 5.49 -9.15
CA GLY A 97 -8.35 6.57 -9.81
C GLY A 97 -6.91 6.63 -9.30
N ASP A 98 -6.51 7.78 -8.75
CA ASP A 98 -5.13 8.00 -8.32
C ASP A 98 -4.87 7.44 -6.93
N LEU A 99 -3.74 6.75 -6.78
CA LEU A 99 -3.31 6.16 -5.53
C LEU A 99 -1.99 6.75 -5.04
N THR A 100 -2.01 7.36 -3.85
CA THR A 100 -0.81 7.78 -3.14
C THR A 100 -0.78 7.19 -1.74
N MET A 101 0.22 6.36 -1.45
CA MET A 101 0.38 5.73 -0.16
C MET A 101 1.79 5.91 0.42
N ARG A 102 1.84 6.17 1.72
CA ARG A 102 3.09 6.17 2.49
C ARG A 102 2.96 5.22 3.68
N LEU A 103 3.89 4.28 3.78
CA LEU A 103 3.94 3.33 4.88
C LEU A 103 5.16 3.57 5.77
N GLY A 104 4.91 3.51 7.07
CA GLY A 104 5.95 3.44 8.08
C GLY A 104 6.71 2.12 8.04
N PRO A 105 7.69 1.95 8.93
CA PRO A 105 8.41 0.69 9.09
C PRO A 105 7.48 -0.45 9.51
N GLY A 106 7.75 -1.67 9.08
CA GLY A 106 6.95 -2.82 9.50
C GLY A 106 7.66 -4.16 9.50
N GLY A 107 6.97 -5.18 9.99
CA GLY A 107 7.40 -6.59 9.95
C GLY A 107 7.01 -7.20 8.62
N ASP A 108 5.79 -7.72 8.55
CA ASP A 108 5.24 -8.43 7.40
C ASP A 108 4.19 -7.57 6.69
N LEU A 109 4.36 -7.37 5.38
CA LEU A 109 3.46 -6.58 4.56
C LEU A 109 2.99 -7.37 3.35
N THR A 110 1.69 -7.58 3.25
CA THR A 110 1.04 -8.15 2.07
C THR A 110 0.09 -7.15 1.44
N MET A 111 0.25 -6.89 0.15
CA MET A 111 -0.61 -5.95 -0.58
C MET A 111 -1.04 -6.50 -1.94
N GLY A 112 -2.29 -6.20 -2.30
CA GLY A 112 -2.84 -6.45 -3.64
C GLY A 112 -3.63 -5.24 -4.10
N PHE A 113 -3.33 -4.75 -5.30
CA PHE A 113 -4.01 -3.61 -5.91
C PHE A 113 -4.49 -4.02 -7.30
N ASP A 114 -5.76 -3.75 -7.59
CA ASP A 114 -6.33 -3.90 -8.94
C ASP A 114 -6.04 -2.65 -9.79
N LEU A 115 -6.80 -2.45 -10.88
CA LEU A 115 -6.59 -1.40 -11.87
C LEU A 115 -6.69 0.01 -11.29
N THR A 116 -5.71 0.86 -11.60
CA THR A 116 -5.66 2.28 -11.23
C THR A 116 -5.15 3.13 -12.39
N GLU A 117 -5.34 4.45 -12.32
CA GLU A 117 -4.74 5.37 -13.29
C GLU A 117 -3.26 5.59 -12.94
N ASP A 118 -2.99 6.23 -11.80
CA ASP A 118 -1.63 6.49 -11.30
C ASP A 118 -1.38 5.86 -9.93
N GLN A 119 -0.21 5.25 -9.73
CA GLN A 119 0.20 4.67 -8.45
C GLN A 119 1.52 5.25 -7.93
N ARG A 120 1.48 5.76 -6.70
CA ARG A 120 2.65 6.30 -5.98
C ARG A 120 2.75 5.70 -4.60
N LEU A 121 3.75 4.87 -4.41
CA LEU A 121 3.97 4.11 -3.19
C LEU A 121 5.34 4.43 -2.59
N GLY A 122 5.37 4.80 -1.31
CA GLY A 122 6.60 5.01 -0.55
C GLY A 122 6.60 4.17 0.72
N LEU A 123 7.47 3.16 0.81
CA LEU A 123 7.57 2.26 1.96
C LEU A 123 8.82 2.57 2.79
N GLY A 124 8.65 2.55 4.11
CA GLY A 124 9.75 2.48 5.06
C GLY A 124 10.46 1.11 5.03
N PRO A 125 11.34 0.85 6.01
CA PRO A 125 11.97 -0.45 6.18
C PRO A 125 10.93 -1.54 6.49
N VAL A 126 11.00 -2.68 5.81
CA VAL A 126 10.09 -3.82 6.01
C VAL A 126 10.91 -5.10 6.19
N GLY A 127 10.44 -6.03 7.01
CA GLY A 127 10.99 -7.39 7.08
C GLY A 127 10.67 -8.13 5.78
N ASP A 128 9.42 -8.56 5.65
CA ASP A 128 8.95 -9.36 4.52
C ASP A 128 7.85 -8.59 3.76
N LEU A 129 8.01 -8.48 2.44
CA LEU A 129 7.07 -7.78 1.57
C LEU A 129 6.61 -8.68 0.42
N THR A 130 5.31 -8.91 0.37
CA THR A 130 4.62 -9.51 -0.78
C THR A 130 3.66 -8.50 -1.41
N MET A 131 3.85 -8.19 -2.69
CA MET A 131 3.04 -7.21 -3.41
C MET A 131 2.61 -7.73 -4.79
N GLY A 132 1.34 -7.52 -5.13
CA GLY A 132 0.82 -7.65 -6.49
C GLY A 132 0.15 -6.36 -6.94
N LEU A 133 0.65 -5.75 -8.01
CA LEU A 133 0.05 -4.56 -8.65
C LEU A 133 -0.59 -4.97 -9.98
N GLY A 134 -1.80 -4.50 -10.21
CA GLY A 134 -2.58 -4.72 -11.42
C GLY A 134 -2.11 -3.86 -12.60
N LEU A 135 -3.01 -3.59 -13.54
CA LEU A 135 -2.76 -2.68 -14.65
C LEU A 135 -2.78 -1.23 -14.15
N THR A 136 -1.81 -0.43 -14.58
CA THR A 136 -1.77 1.02 -14.29
C THR A 136 -1.23 1.80 -15.50
N VAL A 137 -1.42 3.12 -15.55
CA VAL A 137 -0.78 3.97 -16.57
C VAL A 137 0.63 4.32 -16.11
N ASP A 138 0.72 4.98 -14.96
CA ASP A 138 1.99 5.38 -14.34
C ASP A 138 2.19 4.70 -12.98
N GLU A 139 3.33 4.06 -12.80
CA GLU A 139 3.72 3.45 -11.53
C GLU A 139 5.03 4.03 -10.98
N SER A 140 5.00 4.45 -9.72
CA SER A 140 6.18 4.94 -9.00
C SER A 140 6.26 4.31 -7.61
N LEU A 141 7.23 3.42 -7.41
CA LEU A 141 7.50 2.76 -6.15
C LEU A 141 8.87 3.15 -5.57
N GLY A 142 8.88 3.61 -4.32
CA GLY A 142 10.09 3.81 -3.54
C GLY A 142 10.09 2.90 -2.30
N LEU A 143 11.00 1.95 -2.24
CA LEU A 143 11.14 1.05 -1.09
C LEU A 143 12.39 1.39 -0.28
N GLY A 144 12.23 1.43 1.05
CA GLY A 144 13.34 1.38 1.99
C GLY A 144 14.06 0.03 1.99
N PRO A 145 14.88 -0.25 3.01
CA PRO A 145 15.47 -1.57 3.21
C PRO A 145 14.40 -2.64 3.36
N VAL A 146 14.55 -3.77 2.68
CA VAL A 146 13.66 -4.92 2.79
C VAL A 146 14.47 -6.17 3.10
N GLY A 147 13.98 -7.05 3.98
CA GLY A 147 14.53 -8.39 4.15
C GLY A 147 14.27 -9.21 2.90
N ASP A 148 13.03 -9.69 2.77
CA ASP A 148 12.59 -10.52 1.66
C ASP A 148 11.49 -9.81 0.85
N LEU A 149 11.68 -9.70 -0.47
CA LEU A 149 10.77 -9.02 -1.38
C LEU A 149 10.27 -9.96 -2.48
N THR A 150 8.97 -10.21 -2.48
CA THR A 150 8.25 -10.86 -3.58
C THR A 150 7.28 -9.88 -4.23
N MET A 151 7.46 -9.62 -5.52
CA MET A 151 6.67 -8.63 -6.25
C MET A 151 6.23 -9.13 -7.62
N GLY A 152 4.97 -8.88 -7.97
CA GLY A 152 4.44 -9.01 -9.32
C GLY A 152 3.80 -7.70 -9.76
N LEU A 153 4.27 -7.13 -10.86
CA LEU A 153 3.71 -5.91 -11.46
C LEU A 153 3.00 -6.27 -12.77
N GLY A 154 1.81 -5.73 -12.95
CA GLY A 154 1.03 -5.86 -14.18
C GLY A 154 1.60 -5.02 -15.33
N PRO A 155 0.90 -4.98 -16.47
CA PRO A 155 1.25 -4.10 -17.58
C PRO A 155 1.10 -2.62 -17.20
N THR A 156 2.02 -1.76 -17.65
CA THR A 156 1.99 -0.31 -17.43
C THR A 156 2.59 0.47 -18.60
N GLU A 157 2.28 1.75 -18.76
CA GLU A 157 2.98 2.60 -19.75
C GLU A 157 4.35 3.01 -19.19
N ASP A 158 4.36 3.70 -18.03
CA ASP A 158 5.57 4.14 -17.35
C ASP A 158 5.76 3.44 -15.99
N GLN A 159 6.92 2.81 -15.78
CA GLN A 159 7.27 2.17 -14.50
C GLN A 159 8.56 2.73 -13.91
N ARG A 160 8.50 3.18 -12.64
CA ARG A 160 9.66 3.68 -11.89
C ARG A 160 9.79 3.01 -10.53
N LEU A 161 10.78 2.14 -10.38
CA LEU A 161 11.07 1.49 -9.10
C LEU A 161 12.42 1.96 -8.55
N GLY A 162 12.42 2.39 -7.29
CA GLY A 162 13.62 2.66 -6.50
C GLY A 162 13.63 1.78 -5.26
N LEU A 163 14.49 0.76 -5.24
CA LEU A 163 14.60 -0.18 -4.13
C LEU A 163 15.85 0.14 -3.31
N GLY A 164 15.70 0.19 -1.98
CA GLY A 164 16.81 0.21 -1.04
C GLY A 164 17.60 -1.11 -1.02
N PRO A 165 18.40 -1.35 0.02
CA PRO A 165 19.02 -2.65 0.24
C PRO A 165 17.96 -3.75 0.39
N VAL A 166 18.15 -4.88 -0.30
CA VAL A 166 17.25 -6.03 -0.22
C VAL A 166 18.06 -7.30 0.10
N GLY A 167 17.59 -8.12 1.03
CA GLY A 167 18.15 -9.44 1.29
C GLY A 167 17.91 -10.38 0.11
N GLU A 168 16.65 -10.79 -0.07
CA GLU A 168 16.20 -11.62 -1.19
C GLU A 168 15.17 -10.87 -2.05
N LEU A 169 15.38 -10.82 -3.36
CA LEU A 169 14.49 -10.17 -4.32
C LEU A 169 13.97 -11.17 -5.36
N THR A 170 12.67 -11.43 -5.34
CA THR A 170 11.93 -12.11 -6.40
C THR A 170 10.93 -11.14 -7.04
N MET A 171 11.12 -10.83 -8.33
CA MET A 171 10.28 -9.88 -9.05
C MET A 171 9.82 -10.43 -10.41
N ARG A 172 8.57 -10.14 -10.77
CA ARG A 172 8.03 -10.34 -12.11
C ARG A 172 7.42 -9.04 -12.61
N LEU A 173 7.83 -8.59 -13.78
CA LEU A 173 7.34 -7.39 -14.43
C LEU A 173 6.56 -7.75 -15.68
N GLY A 174 5.35 -7.21 -15.79
CA GLY A 174 4.54 -7.26 -17.00
C GLY A 174 5.12 -6.37 -18.10
N PRO A 175 4.48 -6.34 -19.29
CA PRO A 175 4.89 -5.49 -20.40
C PRO A 175 4.87 -4.01 -20.02
N THR A 176 5.87 -3.25 -20.49
CA THR A 176 5.99 -1.82 -20.22
C THR A 176 6.50 -1.04 -21.43
N GLU A 177 6.06 0.21 -21.63
CA GLU A 177 6.68 1.08 -22.64
C GLU A 177 8.03 1.60 -22.10
N ASP A 178 7.99 2.37 -21.00
CA ASP A 178 9.16 2.96 -20.35
C ASP A 178 9.40 2.40 -18.94
N GLN A 179 10.52 1.73 -18.73
CA GLN A 179 10.88 1.13 -17.44
C GLN A 179 12.19 1.71 -16.88
N SER A 180 12.14 2.19 -15.63
CA SER A 180 13.31 2.64 -14.87
C SER A 180 13.41 1.92 -13.52
N LEU A 181 14.47 1.16 -13.33
CA LEU A 181 14.78 0.43 -12.10
C LEU A 181 16.07 0.96 -11.47
N GLY A 182 15.99 1.40 -10.23
CA GLY A 182 17.14 1.67 -9.36
C GLY A 182 17.16 0.67 -8.21
N LEU A 183 18.16 -0.19 -8.17
CA LEU A 183 18.31 -1.20 -7.10
C LEU A 183 19.47 -0.84 -6.20
N GLY A 184 19.25 -0.85 -4.88
CA GLY A 184 20.32 -0.85 -3.89
C GLY A 184 21.12 -2.16 -3.90
N PRO A 185 21.95 -2.39 -2.88
CA PRO A 185 22.59 -3.69 -2.67
C PRO A 185 21.54 -4.79 -2.55
N VAL A 186 21.65 -5.84 -3.36
CA VAL A 186 20.76 -7.02 -3.29
C VAL A 186 21.63 -8.24 -2.98
N GLY A 187 21.20 -9.06 -2.00
CA GLY A 187 21.83 -10.35 -1.71
C GLY A 187 21.58 -11.32 -2.86
N ASP A 188 20.35 -11.84 -2.92
CA ASP A 188 19.91 -12.77 -3.96
C ASP A 188 18.84 -12.13 -4.86
N LEU A 189 18.96 -12.32 -6.17
CA LEU A 189 18.10 -11.68 -7.18
C LEU A 189 17.54 -12.71 -8.18
N THR A 190 16.22 -12.78 -8.24
CA THR A 190 15.45 -13.47 -9.27
C THR A 190 14.49 -12.49 -9.93
N MET A 191 14.64 -12.28 -11.25
CA MET A 191 13.80 -11.34 -11.99
C MET A 191 13.30 -11.95 -13.30
N GLY A 192 11.99 -11.86 -13.53
CA GLY A 192 11.35 -12.14 -14.81
C GLY A 192 10.83 -10.85 -15.43
N LEU A 193 11.14 -10.64 -16.71
CA LEU A 193 10.73 -9.47 -17.48
C LEU A 193 9.95 -9.91 -18.71
N ASP A 194 8.74 -9.39 -18.86
CA ASP A 194 8.02 -9.39 -20.13
C ASP A 194 8.56 -8.28 -21.05
N PRO A 195 8.13 -8.18 -22.33
CA PRO A 195 8.70 -7.22 -23.28
C PRO A 195 8.58 -5.76 -22.82
N THR A 196 9.69 -5.02 -22.94
CA THR A 196 9.79 -3.58 -22.66
C THR A 196 10.34 -2.86 -23.88
N GLU A 197 9.78 -1.70 -24.25
CA GLU A 197 10.33 -0.90 -25.35
C GLU A 197 11.63 -0.20 -24.94
N ASP A 198 11.60 0.56 -23.83
CA ASP A 198 12.74 1.28 -23.29
C ASP A 198 13.01 0.94 -21.83
N GLN A 199 14.22 0.44 -21.55
CA GLN A 199 14.60 -0.04 -20.22
C GLN A 199 15.87 0.64 -19.70
N ARG A 200 15.81 1.14 -18.45
CA ARG A 200 16.93 1.72 -17.71
C ARG A 200 17.11 1.00 -16.39
N LEU A 201 18.31 0.44 -16.16
CA LEU A 201 18.67 -0.23 -14.91
C LEU A 201 19.89 0.43 -14.28
N GLY A 202 19.74 0.88 -13.03
CA GLY A 202 20.81 1.39 -12.18
C GLY A 202 21.01 0.47 -10.98
N LEU A 203 22.26 0.04 -10.75
CA LEU A 203 22.63 -0.79 -9.61
C LEU A 203 23.49 0.03 -8.64
N GLY A 204 23.16 -0.04 -7.36
CA GLY A 204 23.95 0.52 -6.27
C GLY A 204 25.29 -0.19 -6.11
N PRO A 205 26.27 0.44 -5.44
CA PRO A 205 27.57 -0.19 -5.20
C PRO A 205 27.41 -1.47 -4.37
N ARG A 206 28.06 -2.55 -4.81
CA ARG A 206 28.19 -3.80 -4.02
C ARG A 206 29.12 -3.53 -2.83
N GLU A 207 28.70 -3.87 -1.60
CA GLU A 207 29.65 -3.99 -0.49
C GLU A 207 30.60 -5.16 -0.78
N ILE A 208 31.91 -4.90 -0.70
CA ILE A 208 33.01 -5.84 -0.95
C ILE A 208 33.71 -6.16 0.37
#